data_AF-E0NWS0-F1
#
_entry.id   AF-E0NWS0-F1
#
_cell.length_a   1.000
_cell.length_b   1.000
_cell.length_c   1.000
_cell.angle_alpha   90.00
_cell.angle_beta   90.00
_cell.angle_gamma   90.00
#
_symmetry.space_group_name_H-M   'P 1'
#
loop_
_entity.id
_entity.type
_entity.pdbx_description
1 polymer ?
#
loop_
_entity_poly.entity_id
_entity_poly.type
_entity_poly.pdbx_seq_one_letter_code
_entity_poly.pdbx_strand_id
1 'polypeptide(L)' 'MVYKSEHEKHGKDTVLINFPLFCPKCRKETLIDLKQGNVTIIKEPDAQTQSR' A
#
# COMPACT_ATOMS: atom_id res chain seq x y z
N MET A 1 13.58 29.87 -23.17
CA MET A 1 13.21 29.68 -21.75
C MET A 1 12.40 28.39 -21.67
N VAL A 2 13.06 27.26 -21.46
CA VAL A 2 12.35 25.98 -21.31
C VAL A 2 11.88 25.92 -19.86
N TYR A 3 10.60 26.20 -19.62
CA TYR A 3 9.97 25.90 -18.33
C TYR A 3 9.96 24.39 -18.18
N LYS A 4 10.97 23.86 -17.50
CA LYS A 4 11.04 22.46 -17.11
C LYS A 4 10.12 22.31 -15.91
N SER A 5 8.86 21.96 -16.16
CA SER A 5 7.90 21.60 -15.12
C SER A 5 8.33 20.27 -14.52
N GLU A 6 9.31 20.29 -13.61
CA GLU A 6 9.66 19.14 -12.79
C GLU A 6 8.50 18.92 -11.83
N HIS A 7 7.51 18.13 -12.27
CA HIS A 7 6.64 17.43 -11.35
C HIS A 7 7.55 16.50 -10.54
N GLU A 8 7.99 17.01 -9.40
CA GLU A 8 8.76 16.28 -8.40
C GLU A 8 7.88 15.12 -7.92
N LYS A 9 7.99 13.97 -8.61
CA LYS A 9 7.43 12.70 -8.16
C LYS A 9 8.18 12.31 -6.88
N HIS A 10 7.70 12.83 -5.77
CA HIS A 10 8.17 12.54 -4.41
C HIS A 10 7.97 11.07 -3.98
N GLY A 11 7.45 10.20 -4.86
CA GLY A 11 7.15 8.79 -4.58
C GLY A 11 8.15 7.77 -5.13
N LYS A 12 9.33 8.19 -5.61
CA LYS A 12 10.32 7.23 -6.15
C LYS A 12 11.04 6.41 -5.08
N ASP A 13 11.13 6.93 -3.85
CA ASP A 13 11.91 6.34 -2.76
C ASP A 13 11.07 5.86 -1.57
N THR A 14 9.75 5.99 -1.62
CA THR A 14 8.89 5.48 -0.54
C THR A 14 8.81 3.97 -0.62
N VAL A 15 9.45 3.31 0.34
CA VAL A 15 9.44 1.86 0.52
C VAL A 15 8.92 1.54 1.93
N LEU A 16 7.82 0.78 2.00
CA LEU A 16 7.32 0.19 3.24
C LEU A 16 7.45 -1.33 3.12
N ILE A 17 8.05 -1.98 4.11
CA ILE A 17 8.26 -3.43 4.13
C ILE A 17 7.58 -3.99 5.36
N ASN A 18 6.81 -5.06 5.21
CA ASN A 18 6.05 -5.72 6.30
C ASN A 18 5.23 -4.73 7.15
N PHE A 19 4.59 -3.75 6.50
CA PHE A 19 3.82 -2.73 7.19
C PHE A 19 2.42 -3.25 7.54
N PRO A 20 2.03 -3.27 8.83
CA PRO A 20 0.70 -3.70 9.23
C PRO A 20 -0.33 -2.60 8.96
N LEU A 21 -1.26 -2.87 8.04
CA LEU A 21 -2.46 -2.09 7.84
C LEU A 21 -3.59 -2.65 8.70
N PHE A 22 -4.00 -1.88 9.70
CA PHE A 22 -5.15 -2.21 10.53
C PHE A 22 -6.44 -1.63 9.93
N CYS A 23 -7.44 -2.49 9.72
CA CYS A 23 -8.78 -2.08 9.33
C CYS A 23 -9.72 -2.12 10.55
N PRO A 24 -10.14 -0.97 11.11
CA PRO A 24 -11.00 -0.92 12.30
C PRO A 24 -12.41 -1.49 12.05
N LYS A 25 -12.91 -1.43 10.81
CA LYS A 25 -14.22 -2.00 10.44
C LYS A 25 -14.22 -3.53 10.51
N CYS A 26 -13.15 -4.14 10.00
CA CYS A 26 -13.01 -5.60 9.94
C CYS A 26 -12.35 -6.18 11.20
N ARG A 27 -11.72 -5.32 12.02
CA ARG A 27 -10.85 -5.71 13.15
C ARG A 27 -9.75 -6.68 12.72
N LYS A 28 -9.21 -6.48 11.52
CA LYS A 28 -8.16 -7.32 10.94
C LYS A 28 -6.95 -6.47 10.59
N GLU A 29 -5.80 -7.10 10.71
CA GLU A 29 -4.51 -6.56 10.27
C GLU A 29 -4.07 -7.27 8.99
N THR A 30 -3.56 -6.50 8.04
CA THR A 30 -3.00 -6.98 6.77
C THR A 30 -1.56 -6.54 6.69
N LEU A 31 -0.63 -7.45 6.42
CA LEU A 31 0.76 -7.07 6.17
C LEU A 31 0.92 -6.72 4.70
N ILE A 32 1.42 -5.52 4.41
CA ILE A 32 1.70 -5.05 3.06
C ILE A 32 3.15 -4.62 2.87
N ASP A 33 3.61 -4.74 1.63
CA ASP A 33 4.83 -4.13 1.13
C ASP A 33 4.44 -3.05 0.11
N LEU A 34 5.02 -1.86 0.20
CA LEU A 34 4.79 -0.77 -0.73
C LEU A 34 6.13 -0.37 -1.33
N LYS A 35 6.33 -0.58 -2.63
CA LYS A 35 7.60 -0.26 -3.32
C LYS A 35 7.32 0.61 -4.53
N GLN A 36 7.81 1.86 -4.49
CA GLN A 36 7.67 2.81 -5.61
C GLN A 36 6.20 3.01 -6.04
N GLY A 37 5.27 2.96 -5.08
CA GLY A 37 3.83 3.05 -5.32
C GLY A 37 3.11 1.72 -5.62
N ASN A 38 3.83 0.60 -5.74
CA ASN A 38 3.22 -0.72 -5.90
C ASN A 38 2.96 -1.34 -4.53
N VAL A 39 1.70 -1.62 -4.22
CA VAL A 39 1.29 -2.31 -2.98
C VAL A 39 1.21 -3.81 -3.25
N THR A 40 1.91 -4.61 -2.44
CA THR A 40 1.88 -6.07 -2.42
C THR A 40 1.33 -6.52 -1.07
N ILE A 41 0.35 -7.43 -1.06
CA ILE A 41 -0.17 -7.99 0.19
C ILE A 41 0.67 -9.22 0.54
N ILE A 42 1.34 -9.19 1.69
CA ILE A 42 2.13 -10.31 2.21
C ILE A 42 1.24 -11.28 2.99
N LYS A 43 0.32 -10.74 3.79
CA LYS A 43 -0.60 -11.55 4.57
C LYS A 43 -2.00 -10.99 4.44
N GLU A 44 -2.85 -11.74 3.77
CA GLU A 44 -4.26 -11.39 3.59
C GLU A 44 -5.02 -11.51 4.92
N PRO A 45 -5.96 -10.60 5.20
CA PRO A 45 -6.77 -10.65 6.40
C PRO A 45 -7.90 -11.66 6.23
N ASP A 46 -7.64 -12.97 6.44
CA ASP A 46 -8.60 -14.10 6.43
C ASP A 46 -9.96 -13.73 5.84
N ALA A 47 -10.03 -13.55 4.52
CA ALA A 47 -11.24 -13.10 3.86
C ALA A 47 -12.17 -14.31 3.71
N GLN A 48 -12.94 -14.61 4.76
CA GLN A 48 -14.14 -15.44 4.62
C GLN A 48 -15.12 -14.68 3.72
N THR A 49 -15.03 -14.91 2.41
CA THR A 49 -16.07 -14.51 1.46
C THR A 49 -17.30 -15.34 1.80
N GLN A 50 -18.15 -14.85 2.71
CA GLN A 50 -19.45 -15.44 2.94
C GLN A 50 -20.34 -15.04 1.76
N SER A 51 -20.25 -15.82 0.68
CA SER A 51 -21.26 -15.78 -0.37
C SER A 51 -22.57 -16.28 0.25
N ARG A 52 -23.60 -15.43 0.25
CA ARG A 52 -24.96 -15.78 0.63
C ARG A 52 -25.61 -16.61 -0.46
#